data_AF-A0A6A4GXQ1-F1
#
_entry.id   AF-A0A6A4GXQ1-F1
#
_cell.length_a   1.000
_cell.length_b   1.000
_cell.length_c   1.000
_cell.angle_alpha   90.00
_cell.angle_beta   90.00
_cell.angle_gamma   90.00
#
_symmetry.space_group_name_H-M   'P 1'
#
loop_
_entity.id
_entity.type
_entity.pdbx_description
1 polymer ?
#
loop_
_entity_poly.entity_id
_entity_poly.type
_entity_poly.pdbx_seq_one_letter_code
_entity_poly.pdbx_strand_id
1 'polypeptide(L)'
;MPSSATALAAVAAVQKASFMGRSQIAKDANRVEEAHLFIMFNTVANLGLICWQPDVLGTIESIYNPLHEHLAISTFKTVATAFEYTFMNADLSFLSNYSFLVKLYQSFVFGLMAEKARKEGKATGGIAC
;
A
#
# COMPACT_ATOMS: atom_id res chain seq x y z
N MET A 1 -17.27 8.90 12.09
CA MET A 1 -16.84 7.66 11.41
C MET A 1 -16.33 8.08 10.04
N PRO A 2 -15.06 7.85 9.68
CA PRO A 2 -14.62 8.09 8.30
C PRO A 2 -15.49 7.23 7.39
N SER A 3 -16.19 7.86 6.46
CA SER A 3 -17.33 7.25 5.77
C SER A 3 -16.86 6.42 4.57
N SER A 4 -17.64 5.41 4.20
CA SER A 4 -17.52 4.65 2.94
C SER A 4 -17.28 5.55 1.71
N ALA A 5 -17.76 6.79 1.74
CA ALA A 5 -17.51 7.78 0.70
C ALA A 5 -16.03 8.15 0.50
N THR A 6 -15.23 8.25 1.58
CA THR A 6 -13.79 8.53 1.48
C THR A 6 -13.06 7.36 0.82
N ALA A 7 -13.43 6.12 1.16
CA ALA A 7 -12.86 4.93 0.53
C ALA A 7 -13.19 4.88 -0.97
N LEU A 8 -14.44 5.13 -1.36
CA LEU A 8 -14.85 5.21 -2.77
C LEU A 8 -14.10 6.30 -3.54
N ALA A 9 -13.90 7.47 -2.93
CA ALA A 9 -13.13 8.54 -3.56
C ALA A 9 -11.66 8.14 -3.79
N ALA A 10 -11.05 7.43 -2.83
CA ALA A 10 -9.69 6.92 -2.97
C ALA A 10 -9.58 5.85 -4.07
N VAL A 11 -10.57 4.95 -4.17
CA VAL A 11 -10.66 3.95 -5.25
C VAL A 11 -10.71 4.63 -6.62
N ALA A 12 -11.59 5.62 -6.80
CA ALA A 12 -11.71 6.37 -8.03
C ALA A 12 -10.41 7.11 -8.40
N ALA A 13 -9.69 7.64 -7.39
CA ALA A 13 -8.41 8.30 -7.60
C ALA A 13 -7.33 7.33 -8.10
N VAL A 14 -7.25 6.12 -7.53
CA VAL A 14 -6.32 5.07 -7.98
C VAL A 14 -6.61 4.68 -9.42
N GLN A 15 -7.85 4.34 -9.74
CA GLN A 15 -8.25 3.93 -11.09
C GLN A 15 -7.95 5.02 -12.12
N LYS A 16 -8.22 6.28 -11.79
CA LYS A 16 -7.88 7.42 -12.67
C LYS A 16 -6.37 7.51 -12.89
N ALA A 17 -5.57 7.43 -11.84
CA ALA A 17 -4.11 7.54 -11.94
C ALA A 17 -3.49 6.34 -12.69
N SER A 18 -3.95 5.13 -12.42
CA SER A 18 -3.46 3.91 -13.07
C SER A 18 -3.88 3.85 -14.54
N PHE A 19 -5.08 4.35 -14.90
CA PHE A 19 -5.50 4.46 -16.30
C PHE A 19 -4.62 5.43 -17.09
N MET A 20 -4.18 6.53 -16.47
CA MET A 20 -3.27 7.50 -17.09
C MET A 20 -1.82 7.02 -17.14
N GLY A 21 -1.45 6.04 -16.32
CA GLY A 21 -0.09 5.53 -16.20
C GLY A 21 0.29 4.54 -17.32
N ARG A 22 1.49 4.68 -17.86
CA ARG A 22 2.05 3.75 -18.87
C ARG A 22 2.94 2.66 -18.29
N SER A 23 3.33 2.79 -17.03
CA SER A 23 4.25 1.86 -16.34
C SER A 23 3.60 0.50 -16.11
N GLN A 24 4.42 -0.54 -15.92
CA GLN A 24 3.92 -1.88 -15.59
C GLN A 24 3.12 -1.87 -14.28
N ILE A 25 3.60 -1.13 -13.27
CA ILE A 25 2.88 -0.93 -12.00
C ILE A 25 1.49 -0.33 -12.22
N ALA A 26 1.36 0.65 -13.11
CA ALA A 26 0.06 1.25 -13.42
C ALA A 26 -0.88 0.26 -14.12
N LYS A 27 -0.37 -0.53 -15.07
CA LYS A 27 -1.14 -1.60 -15.74
C LYS A 27 -1.60 -2.65 -14.74
N ASP A 28 -0.73 -3.06 -13.83
CA ASP A 28 -1.03 -4.06 -12.81
C ASP A 28 -2.04 -3.50 -11.78
N ALA A 29 -1.93 -2.23 -11.40
CA ALA A 29 -2.91 -1.58 -10.53
C ALA A 29 -4.32 -1.51 -11.16
N ASN A 30 -4.43 -1.33 -12.48
CA ASN A 30 -5.72 -1.36 -13.20
C ASN A 30 -6.40 -2.74 -13.16
N ARG A 31 -5.67 -3.80 -12.85
CA ARG A 31 -6.18 -5.18 -12.85
C ARG A 31 -6.71 -5.61 -11.49
N VAL A 32 -6.45 -4.84 -10.44
CA VAL A 32 -7.01 -5.07 -9.11
C VAL A 32 -8.48 -4.66 -9.14
N GLU A 33 -9.38 -5.55 -8.75
CA GLU A 33 -10.81 -5.25 -8.76
C GLU A 33 -11.18 -4.11 -7.79
N GLU A 34 -12.19 -3.34 -8.18
CA GLU A 34 -12.69 -2.21 -7.39
C GLU A 34 -13.07 -2.59 -5.96
N ALA A 35 -13.71 -3.76 -5.79
CA ALA A 35 -14.12 -4.27 -4.48
C ALA A 35 -12.91 -4.49 -3.54
N HIS A 36 -11.78 -4.93 -4.08
CA HIS A 36 -10.56 -5.16 -3.31
C HIS A 36 -9.85 -3.85 -2.96
N LEU A 37 -9.79 -2.91 -3.89
CA LEU A 37 -9.33 -1.54 -3.58
C LEU A 37 -10.20 -0.91 -2.49
N PHE A 38 -11.52 -1.08 -2.58
CA PHE A 38 -12.46 -0.61 -1.57
C PHE A 38 -12.18 -1.22 -0.20
N ILE A 39 -11.94 -2.54 -0.12
CA ILE A 39 -11.56 -3.20 1.14
C ILE A 39 -10.31 -2.53 1.73
N MET A 40 -9.24 -2.34 0.95
CA MET A 40 -7.99 -1.73 1.43
C MET A 40 -8.24 -0.33 2.02
N PHE A 41 -8.89 0.56 1.26
CA PHE A 41 -9.12 1.94 1.69
C PHE A 41 -10.14 2.03 2.84
N ASN A 42 -11.16 1.17 2.83
CA ASN A 42 -12.16 1.12 3.89
C ASN A 42 -11.55 0.63 5.21
N THR A 43 -10.62 -0.33 5.19
CA THR A 43 -9.90 -0.76 6.41
C THR A 43 -9.11 0.39 7.03
N VAL A 44 -8.42 1.20 6.22
CA VAL A 44 -7.70 2.40 6.69
C VAL A 44 -8.69 3.39 7.33
N ALA A 45 -9.78 3.70 6.63
CA ALA A 45 -10.82 4.61 7.10
C ALA A 45 -11.47 4.13 8.42
N ASN A 46 -11.75 2.83 8.55
CA ASN A 46 -12.37 2.26 9.75
C ASN A 46 -11.49 2.37 11.00
N LEU A 47 -10.16 2.44 10.84
CA LEU A 47 -9.23 2.66 11.95
C LEU A 47 -9.02 4.16 12.27
N GLY A 48 -9.82 5.05 11.69
CA GLY A 48 -9.72 6.49 11.97
C GLY A 48 -8.58 7.19 11.23
N LEU A 49 -7.88 6.49 10.33
CA LEU A 49 -6.79 7.06 9.55
C LEU A 49 -7.32 7.74 8.29
N ILE A 50 -6.68 8.84 7.90
CA ILE A 50 -7.01 9.57 6.68
C ILE A 50 -6.52 8.81 5.44
N CYS A 51 -5.31 8.25 5.53
CA CYS A 51 -4.67 7.49 4.47
C CYS A 51 -3.64 6.51 5.07
N TRP A 52 -3.16 5.57 4.26
CA TRP A 52 -1.99 4.78 4.61
C TRP A 52 -0.73 5.62 4.34
N GLN A 53 -0.05 6.03 5.40
CA GLN A 53 1.16 6.85 5.31
C GLN A 53 2.11 6.53 6.47
N PRO A 54 2.87 5.42 6.40
CA PRO A 54 3.85 5.12 7.44
C PRO A 54 4.89 6.24 7.56
N ASP A 55 5.38 6.47 8.78
CA ASP A 55 6.45 7.41 9.04
C ASP A 55 7.81 6.75 8.73
N VAL A 56 8.27 6.97 7.50
CA VAL A 56 9.50 6.37 6.96
C VAL A 56 10.79 7.06 7.42
N LEU A 57 10.69 8.26 8.01
CA LEU A 57 11.85 9.05 8.45
C LEU A 57 11.96 9.16 9.98
N GLY A 58 10.86 8.93 10.70
CA GLY A 58 10.84 8.95 12.16
C GLY A 58 11.16 7.60 12.81
N THR A 59 10.65 7.43 14.03
CA THR A 59 10.97 6.26 14.86
C THR A 59 10.17 5.04 14.41
N ILE A 60 10.89 4.00 13.98
CA ILE A 60 10.33 2.72 13.52
C ILE A 60 9.39 2.10 14.58
N GLU A 61 9.77 2.19 15.86
CA GLU A 61 9.06 1.57 16.99
C GLU A 61 7.88 2.40 17.53
N SER A 62 7.59 3.56 16.94
CA SER A 62 6.40 4.34 17.33
C SER A 62 5.13 3.53 17.04
N ILE A 63 4.11 3.55 17.91
CA ILE A 63 2.85 2.78 17.73
C ILE A 63 2.20 3.01 16.35
N TYR A 64 2.43 4.19 15.77
CA TYR A 64 1.95 4.58 14.45
C TYR A 64 2.41 3.63 13.33
N ASN A 65 3.68 3.22 13.35
CA ASN A 65 4.28 2.41 12.28
C ASN A 65 3.85 0.93 12.31
N PRO A 66 3.82 0.23 13.46
CA PRO A 66 3.22 -1.08 13.59
C PRO A 66 1.74 -1.12 13.22
N LEU A 67 0.98 -0.05 13.47
CA LEU A 67 -0.42 0.05 13.03
C LEU A 67 -0.51 0.02 11.49
N HIS A 68 0.33 0.79 10.80
CA HIS A 68 0.39 0.81 9.34
C HIS A 68 0.91 -0.50 8.74
N GLU A 69 1.86 -1.16 9.41
CA GLU A 69 2.35 -2.48 9.06
C GLU A 69 1.23 -3.52 9.12
N HIS A 70 0.53 -3.58 10.26
CA HIS A 70 -0.57 -4.50 10.45
C HIS A 70 -1.68 -4.30 9.42
N LEU A 71 -2.04 -3.04 9.14
CA LEU A 71 -3.01 -2.68 8.10
C LEU A 71 -2.62 -3.17 6.71
N ALA A 72 -1.39 -2.89 6.29
CA ALA A 72 -0.89 -3.27 4.97
C ALA A 72 -0.83 -4.79 4.82
N ILE A 73 -0.28 -5.50 5.82
CA ILE A 73 -0.17 -6.96 5.77
C ILE A 73 -1.56 -7.61 5.79
N SER A 74 -2.48 -7.13 6.61
CA SER A 74 -3.82 -7.72 6.72
C SER A 74 -4.61 -7.56 5.42
N THR A 75 -4.64 -6.35 4.87
CA THR A 75 -5.33 -6.08 3.60
C THR A 75 -4.67 -6.78 2.42
N PHE A 76 -3.33 -6.84 2.38
CA PHE A 76 -2.60 -7.61 1.38
C PHE A 76 -2.99 -9.09 1.43
N LYS A 77 -3.01 -9.71 2.61
CA LYS A 77 -3.41 -11.12 2.75
C LYS A 77 -4.85 -11.35 2.31
N THR A 78 -5.79 -10.49 2.71
CA THR A 78 -7.19 -10.59 2.29
C THR A 78 -7.33 -10.61 0.78
N VAL A 79 -6.67 -9.66 0.09
CA VAL A 79 -6.75 -9.53 -1.37
C VAL A 79 -5.96 -10.63 -2.08
N ALA A 80 -4.80 -11.01 -1.57
CA ALA A 80 -3.99 -12.08 -2.14
C ALA A 80 -4.69 -13.45 -2.05
N THR A 81 -5.40 -13.72 -0.95
CA THR A 81 -6.19 -14.95 -0.79
C THR A 81 -7.37 -15.01 -1.77
N ALA A 82 -7.89 -13.87 -2.21
CA ALA A 82 -8.90 -13.78 -3.26
C ALA A 82 -8.34 -13.99 -4.69
N PHE A 83 -7.07 -14.40 -4.82
CA PHE A 83 -6.37 -14.65 -6.10
C PHE A 83 -6.18 -13.42 -7.01
N GLU A 84 -6.40 -12.23 -6.48
CA GLU A 84 -6.27 -10.98 -7.23
C GLU A 84 -4.86 -10.75 -7.78
N TYR A 85 -3.81 -11.20 -7.11
CA TYR A 85 -2.44 -11.03 -7.59
C TYR A 85 -1.94 -12.19 -8.47
N THR A 86 -2.79 -13.14 -8.86
CA THR A 86 -2.39 -14.26 -9.75
C THR A 86 -1.82 -13.74 -11.07
N PHE A 87 -2.31 -12.60 -11.54
CA PHE A 87 -1.78 -11.99 -12.74
C PHE A 87 -0.35 -11.44 -12.63
N MET A 88 0.14 -11.24 -11.41
CA MET A 88 1.53 -10.84 -11.14
C MET A 88 2.46 -12.06 -11.03
N ASN A 89 1.92 -13.28 -11.18
CA ASN A 89 2.65 -14.54 -10.99
C ASN A 89 3.35 -14.62 -9.62
N ALA A 90 2.71 -14.06 -8.59
CA ALA A 90 3.22 -14.08 -7.23
C ALA A 90 3.07 -15.49 -6.62
N ASP A 91 4.13 -16.00 -5.99
CA ASP A 91 4.07 -17.24 -5.22
C ASP A 91 3.26 -17.03 -3.93
N LEU A 92 1.99 -17.42 -3.89
CA LEU A 92 1.14 -17.17 -2.72
C LEU A 92 1.42 -18.13 -1.54
N SER A 93 2.38 -19.05 -1.66
CA SER A 93 2.72 -20.00 -0.58
C SER A 93 3.21 -19.29 0.69
N PHE A 94 3.83 -18.11 0.55
CA PHE A 94 4.36 -17.33 1.67
C PHE A 94 3.29 -16.58 2.47
N LEU A 95 2.02 -16.53 2.04
CA LEU A 95 0.95 -15.79 2.76
C LEU A 95 0.71 -16.30 4.18
N SER A 96 1.06 -17.56 4.43
CA SER A 96 1.01 -18.18 5.77
C SER A 96 2.17 -17.75 6.67
N ASN A 97 3.29 -17.30 6.09
CA ASN A 97 4.49 -16.90 6.82
C ASN A 97 4.45 -15.41 7.19
N TYR A 98 3.79 -15.10 8.30
CA TYR A 98 3.64 -13.72 8.77
C TYR A 98 4.99 -13.02 9.02
N SER A 99 5.97 -13.74 9.58
CA SER A 99 7.31 -13.18 9.82
C SER A 99 8.02 -12.78 8.53
N PHE A 100 7.79 -13.51 7.44
CA PHE A 100 8.28 -13.12 6.11
C PHE A 100 7.57 -11.87 5.60
N LEU A 101 6.24 -11.79 5.72
CA LEU A 101 5.48 -10.61 5.32
C LEU A 101 5.89 -9.34 6.07
N VAL A 102 6.16 -9.44 7.37
CA VAL A 102 6.71 -8.34 8.19
C VAL A 102 8.05 -7.88 7.64
N LYS A 103 8.99 -8.81 7.39
CA LYS A 103 10.30 -8.46 6.81
C LYS A 103 10.19 -7.82 5.44
N LEU A 104 9.30 -8.33 4.58
CA LEU A 104 9.04 -7.79 3.25
C LEU A 104 8.50 -6.35 3.36
N TYR A 105 7.50 -6.14 4.22
CA TYR A 105 6.94 -4.81 4.48
C TYR A 105 8.02 -3.84 4.98
N GLN A 106 8.80 -4.23 5.99
CA GLN A 106 9.83 -3.38 6.58
C GLN A 106 10.93 -3.04 5.56
N SER A 107 11.33 -3.99 4.72
CA SER A 107 12.29 -3.76 3.64
C SER A 107 11.77 -2.73 2.63
N PHE A 108 10.49 -2.83 2.27
CA PHE A 108 9.85 -1.87 1.36
C PHE A 108 9.73 -0.46 1.99
N VAL A 109 9.18 -0.37 3.20
CA VAL A 109 8.87 0.91 3.86
C VAL A 109 10.14 1.61 4.37
N PHE A 110 10.96 0.92 5.15
CA PHE A 110 12.14 1.53 5.79
C PHE A 110 13.42 1.42 4.96
N GLY A 111 13.42 0.61 3.91
CA GLY A 111 14.46 0.59 2.88
C GLY A 111 14.10 1.51 1.71
N LEU A 112 13.24 1.03 0.82
CA LEU A 112 12.96 1.69 -0.45
C LEU A 112 12.25 3.05 -0.28
N MET A 113 11.15 3.13 0.46
CA MET A 113 10.41 4.38 0.62
C MET A 113 11.22 5.42 1.41
N ALA A 114 11.87 5.01 2.49
CA ALA A 114 12.74 5.89 3.27
C ALA A 114 13.91 6.43 2.43
N GLU A 115 14.53 5.62 1.56
CA GLU A 115 15.56 6.10 0.65
C GLU A 115 15.02 7.16 -0.33
N LYS A 116 13.85 6.92 -0.92
CA LYS A 116 13.19 7.90 -1.81
C LYS A 116 12.90 9.21 -1.08
N ALA A 117 12.29 9.14 0.10
CA ALA A 117 11.98 10.32 0.92
C ALA A 117 13.25 11.12 1.29
N ARG A 118 14.35 10.45 1.65
CA ARG A 118 15.64 11.11 1.91
C ARG A 118 16.24 11.77 0.67
N LYS A 119 16.05 11.20 -0.52
CA LYS A 119 16.51 11.81 -1.78
C LYS A 119 15.69 13.06 -2.12
N GLU A 120 14.36 13.01 -1.97
CA GLU A 120 13.47 14.17 -2.18
C GLU A 120 13.76 15.32 -1.22
N GLY A 121 14.03 15.02 0.05
CA GLY A 121 14.40 16.05 1.04
C GLY A 121 15.73 16.75 0.76
N LYS A 122 16.63 16.11 -0.01
CA LYS A 122 17.93 16.69 -0.41
C LYS A 122 17.85 17.50 -1.71
N ALA A 123 16.87 17.22 -2.57
CA ALA A 123 16.63 17.92 -3.82
C ALA A 123 15.13 17.97 -4.10
N THR A 124 14.48 19.07 -3.74
CA THR A 124 13.05 19.27 -4.01
C THR A 124 12.81 19.17 -5.52
N GLY A 125 12.11 18.12 -5.96
CA GLY A 125 11.89 17.80 -7.39
C GLY A 125 12.83 16.76 -8.01
N GLY A 126 13.72 16.13 -7.23
CA GLY A 126 14.71 15.16 -7.72
C GLY A 126 14.19 13.77 -8.10
N ILE A 127 12.92 13.46 -7.82
CA ILE A 127 12.25 12.23 -8.29
C ILE A 127 11.18 12.60 -9.30
N ALA A 128 11.60 13.14 -10.43
CA ALA A 128 10.82 13.16 -11.66
C ALA A 128 11.51 12.22 -12.65
N CYS A 129 11.03 10.99 -12.75
CA CYS A 129 11.22 10.06 -13.87
C CYS A 129 10.03 9.12 -13.91
#